data_AF-A0A556QN45-F1
#
_entry.id   AF-A0A556QN45-F1
#
_cell.length_a   1.000
_cell.length_b   1.000
_cell.length_c   1.000
_cell.angle_alpha   90.00
_cell.angle_beta   90.00
_cell.angle_gamma   90.00
#
_symmetry.space_group_name_H-M   'P 1'
#
loop_
_entity.id
_entity.type
_entity.pdbx_description
1 polymer ?
#
loop_
_entity_poly.entity_id
_entity_poly.type
_entity_poly.pdbx_seq_one_letter_code
_entity_poly.pdbx_strand_id
1 'polypeptide(L)'
;MPIPPPIPSPATTPPPLSFQDELALRMSQPLLVEGRPLAGTEGMTLGDVELDVLKGGRFVRYYWNISVVVLSFRNSTALTYVRSDRSAGMGALGWGTVSLFFGWWGFPWGIVHTPLSLWHNTRGGSDHTHEVLKAYLGDDHSNEIIKQAPRRKADAALWILRGLVLSFVAMIAIFIYQVANA
;
A
#
# COMPACT_ATOMS: atom_id res chain seq x y z
N MET A 1 26.65 46.17 -31.42
CA MET A 1 25.57 45.61 -30.60
C MET A 1 25.48 44.13 -30.92
N PRO A 2 25.58 43.23 -29.94
CA PRO A 2 25.49 41.80 -30.19
C PRO A 2 24.06 41.45 -30.65
N ILE A 3 23.97 40.67 -31.73
CA ILE A 3 22.72 40.18 -32.31
C ILE A 3 22.09 39.23 -31.27
N PRO A 4 20.81 39.40 -30.91
CA PRO A 4 20.14 38.46 -30.01
C PRO A 4 20.15 37.07 -30.63
N PRO A 5 20.36 36.00 -29.84
CA PRO A 5 20.33 34.64 -30.35
C PRO A 5 18.95 34.36 -30.99
N PRO A 6 18.90 33.57 -32.08
CA PRO A 6 17.64 33.19 -32.70
C PRO A 6 16.75 32.53 -31.65
N ILE A 7 15.52 33.02 -31.55
CA ILE A 7 14.47 32.41 -30.72
C ILE A 7 14.36 30.94 -31.17
N PRO A 8 14.49 29.95 -30.27
CA PRO A 8 14.27 28.56 -30.65
C PRO A 8 12.87 28.44 -31.25
N SER A 9 12.78 27.90 -32.47
CA SER A 9 11.49 27.61 -33.12
C SER A 9 10.53 26.96 -32.13
N PRO A 10 9.22 27.32 -32.15
CA PRO A 10 8.24 26.63 -31.33
C PRO A 10 8.40 25.15 -31.63
N ALA A 11 8.75 24.39 -30.60
CA ALA A 11 9.07 22.98 -30.70
C ALA A 11 8.14 22.32 -31.70
N THR A 12 8.69 21.70 -32.73
CA THR A 12 7.98 20.79 -33.62
C THR A 12 7.14 19.91 -32.71
N THR A 13 5.82 20.16 -32.64
CA THR A 13 4.94 19.30 -31.87
C THR A 13 5.18 17.91 -32.42
N PRO A 14 5.71 16.95 -31.63
CA PRO A 14 5.90 15.61 -32.15
C PRO A 14 4.57 15.18 -32.75
N PRO A 15 4.57 14.56 -33.95
CA PRO A 15 3.34 14.06 -34.56
C PRO A 15 2.58 13.26 -33.48
N PRO A 16 1.25 13.39 -33.40
CA PRO A 16 0.48 12.68 -32.38
C PRO A 16 0.85 11.21 -32.50
N LEU A 17 1.52 10.71 -31.46
CA LEU A 17 1.98 9.33 -31.42
C LEU A 17 0.74 8.45 -31.51
N SER A 18 0.86 7.30 -32.18
CA SER A 18 -0.22 6.33 -32.09
C SER A 18 -0.39 5.94 -30.62
N PHE A 19 -1.61 5.61 -30.20
CA PHE A 19 -1.86 5.19 -28.82
C PHE A 19 -0.94 4.02 -28.39
N GLN A 20 -0.58 3.15 -29.34
CA GLN A 20 0.33 2.03 -29.12
C GLN A 20 1.77 2.50 -28.84
N ASP A 21 2.25 3.50 -29.58
CA ASP A 21 3.57 4.09 -29.36
C ASP A 21 3.62 4.87 -28.04
N GLU A 22 2.54 5.59 -27.70
CA GLU A 22 2.43 6.27 -26.40
C GLU A 22 2.45 5.28 -25.23
N LEU A 23 1.71 4.17 -25.35
CA LEU A 23 1.68 3.13 -24.33
C LEU A 23 3.04 2.45 -24.18
N ALA A 24 3.71 2.12 -25.29
CA ALA A 24 5.05 1.54 -25.27
C ALA A 24 6.06 2.49 -24.59
N LEU A 25 5.94 3.79 -24.85
CA LEU A 25 6.78 4.80 -24.21
C LEU A 25 6.48 4.88 -22.71
N ARG A 26 5.20 4.88 -22.29
CA ARG A 26 4.81 4.84 -20.86
C ARG A 26 5.31 3.58 -20.16
N MET A 27 5.22 2.41 -20.81
CA MET A 27 5.68 1.14 -20.26
C MET A 27 7.19 1.14 -19.97
N SER A 28 7.98 1.86 -20.77
CA SER A 28 9.43 1.99 -20.57
C SER A 28 9.84 2.96 -19.44
N GLN A 29 8.90 3.77 -18.93
CA GLN A 29 9.19 4.76 -17.89
C GLN A 29 9.31 4.10 -16.51
N PRO A 30 10.21 4.60 -15.64
CA PRO A 30 10.24 4.21 -14.25
C PRO A 30 9.00 4.73 -13.51
N LEU A 31 8.47 3.93 -12.58
CA LEU A 31 7.35 4.32 -11.73
C LEU A 31 7.80 5.33 -10.67
N LEU A 32 7.66 6.61 -11.00
CA LEU A 32 8.00 7.72 -10.11
C LEU A 32 6.73 8.33 -9.51
N VAL A 33 6.70 8.44 -8.19
CA VAL A 33 5.73 9.24 -7.44
C VAL A 33 6.49 10.42 -6.83
N GLU A 34 6.04 11.64 -7.14
CA GLU A 34 6.69 12.88 -6.69
C GLU A 34 8.19 12.96 -7.05
N GLY A 35 8.58 12.37 -8.19
CA GLY A 35 9.97 12.37 -8.68
C GLY A 35 10.88 11.34 -7.99
N ARG A 36 10.34 10.44 -7.16
CA ARG A 36 11.10 9.35 -6.52
C ARG A 36 10.51 8.00 -6.90
N PRO A 37 11.33 6.93 -7.03
CA PRO A 37 10.80 5.59 -7.23
C PRO A 37 9.90 5.20 -6.07
N LEU A 38 8.75 4.59 -6.37
CA LEU A 38 7.87 4.04 -5.35
C LEU A 38 8.61 2.97 -4.55
N ALA A 39 8.45 2.97 -3.23
CA ALA A 39 9.11 2.00 -2.36
C ALA A 39 8.74 0.57 -2.78
N GLY A 40 9.75 -0.23 -3.16
CA GLY A 40 9.61 -1.59 -3.70
C GLY A 40 9.59 -1.72 -5.22
N THR A 41 9.55 -0.60 -5.96
CA THR A 41 9.64 -0.56 -7.44
C THR A 41 11.00 -0.08 -7.95
N GLU A 42 12.03 -0.07 -7.08
CA GLU A 42 13.33 0.46 -7.43
C GLU A 42 13.94 -0.30 -8.63
N GLY A 43 14.14 0.41 -9.74
CA GLY A 43 14.68 -0.16 -10.98
C GLY A 43 13.69 -0.94 -11.84
N MET A 44 12.39 -0.95 -11.50
CA MET A 44 11.34 -1.54 -12.33
C MET A 44 10.73 -0.49 -13.27
N THR A 45 10.50 -0.90 -14.52
CA THR A 45 9.69 -0.13 -15.46
C THR A 45 8.20 -0.36 -15.19
N LEU A 46 7.34 0.51 -15.73
CA LEU A 46 5.89 0.34 -15.63
C LEU A 46 5.43 -1.02 -16.22
N GLY A 47 6.07 -1.48 -17.30
CA GLY A 47 5.80 -2.80 -17.89
C GLY A 47 6.22 -3.98 -16.98
N ASP A 48 7.35 -3.87 -16.27
CA ASP A 48 7.77 -4.89 -15.30
C ASP A 48 6.78 -4.98 -14.12
N VAL A 49 6.29 -3.83 -13.66
CA VAL A 49 5.28 -3.75 -12.60
C VAL A 49 3.96 -4.35 -13.06
N GLU A 50 3.53 -4.09 -14.29
CA GLU A 50 2.32 -4.71 -14.86
C GLU A 50 2.45 -6.24 -14.88
N LEU A 51 3.56 -6.77 -15.39
CA LEU A 51 3.83 -8.20 -15.41
C LEU A 51 3.84 -8.81 -14.00
N ASP A 52 4.41 -8.12 -13.03
CA ASP A 52 4.44 -8.60 -11.65
C ASP A 52 3.07 -8.47 -10.98
N VAL A 53 2.25 -7.46 -11.31
CA VAL A 53 0.85 -7.37 -10.87
C VAL A 53 0.02 -8.53 -11.42
N LEU A 54 0.22 -8.92 -12.67
CA LEU A 54 -0.41 -10.11 -13.26
C LEU A 54 0.01 -11.40 -12.54
N LYS A 55 1.23 -11.46 -12.02
CA LYS A 55 1.70 -12.56 -11.16
C LYS A 55 1.17 -12.48 -9.72
N GLY A 56 0.63 -11.33 -9.31
CA GLY A 56 0.02 -11.11 -7.99
C GLY A 56 0.66 -10.01 -7.14
N GLY A 57 1.61 -9.24 -7.67
CA GLY A 57 2.17 -8.05 -7.03
C GLY A 57 1.12 -6.95 -6.86
N ARG A 58 1.19 -6.17 -5.77
CA ARG A 58 0.16 -5.16 -5.44
C ARG A 58 0.72 -3.96 -4.71
N PHE A 59 0.05 -2.81 -4.86
CA PHE A 59 0.34 -1.59 -4.12
C PHE A 59 -0.49 -1.54 -2.85
N VAL A 60 0.19 -1.53 -1.70
CA VAL A 60 -0.45 -1.71 -0.39
C VAL A 60 -0.08 -0.56 0.53
N ARG A 61 -1.08 -0.10 1.27
CA ARG A 61 -0.93 0.84 2.37
C ARG A 61 -1.32 0.18 3.69
N TYR A 62 -0.43 0.23 4.68
CA TYR A 62 -0.70 -0.29 6.02
C TYR A 62 -1.08 0.86 6.95
N TYR A 63 -1.85 0.56 8.00
CA TYR A 63 -2.18 1.54 9.03
C TYR A 63 -1.41 1.22 10.31
N TRP A 64 -0.93 2.25 10.98
CA TRP A 64 -0.37 2.11 12.32
C TRP A 64 -1.11 3.05 13.27
N ASN A 65 -1.34 2.54 14.49
CA ASN A 65 -1.95 3.30 15.56
C ASN A 65 -1.04 3.29 16.78
N ILE A 66 -0.58 4.46 17.21
CA ILE A 66 0.14 4.62 18.48
C ILE A 66 -0.67 5.59 19.32
N SER A 67 -1.04 5.17 20.53
CA SER A 67 -1.72 6.02 21.49
C SER A 67 -0.88 6.18 22.75
N VAL A 68 -0.86 7.39 23.30
CA VAL A 68 -0.19 7.75 24.54
C VAL A 68 -1.20 8.45 25.44
N VAL A 69 -1.79 7.69 26.38
CA VAL A 69 -2.73 8.10 27.44
C VAL A 69 -3.98 8.86 26.96
N VAL A 70 -3.81 10.05 26.40
CA VAL A 70 -4.89 10.94 25.92
C VAL A 70 -4.79 11.22 24.41
N LEU A 71 -3.64 11.00 23.79
CA LEU A 71 -3.42 11.28 22.37
C LEU A 71 -3.36 9.98 21.57
N SER A 72 -4.10 9.91 20.47
CA SER A 72 -4.08 8.77 19.53
C SER A 72 -3.64 9.26 18.15
N PHE A 73 -2.54 8.70 17.65
CA PHE A 73 -2.04 8.97 16.31
C PHE A 73 -2.33 7.77 15.41
N ARG A 74 -3.33 7.94 14.53
CA ARG A 74 -3.60 7.00 13.44
C ARG A 74 -2.98 7.56 12.17
N ASN A 75 -1.95 6.91 11.67
CA ASN A 75 -1.33 7.27 10.41
C ASN A 75 -1.31 6.09 9.45
N SER A 76 -1.32 6.43 8.16
CA SER A 76 -1.12 5.44 7.10
C SER A 76 0.33 5.47 6.66
N THR A 77 0.92 4.31 6.36
CA THR A 77 2.26 4.25 5.81
C THR A 77 2.30 4.85 4.40
N ALA A 78 3.48 5.18 3.90
CA ALA A 78 3.66 5.45 2.48
C ALA A 78 3.18 4.24 1.65
N LEU A 79 2.80 4.50 0.40
CA LEU A 79 2.41 3.45 -0.53
C LEU A 79 3.62 2.56 -0.82
N THR A 80 3.52 1.28 -0.51
CA THR A 80 4.60 0.31 -0.74
C THR A 80 4.16 -0.71 -1.76
N TYR A 81 5.01 -0.97 -2.74
CA TYR A 81 4.83 -2.04 -3.69
C TYR A 81 5.28 -3.37 -3.09
N VAL A 82 4.36 -4.31 -3.01
CA VAL A 82 4.63 -5.68 -2.59
C VAL A 82 4.72 -6.52 -3.85
N ARG A 83 5.93 -7.01 -4.13
CA ARG A 83 6.20 -7.91 -5.27
C ARG A 83 5.47 -9.23 -5.13
N SER A 84 5.18 -9.89 -6.26
CA SER A 84 4.47 -11.19 -6.30
C SER A 84 5.16 -12.32 -5.51
N ASP A 85 6.49 -12.22 -5.36
CA ASP A 85 7.34 -13.17 -4.63
C ASP A 85 7.44 -12.90 -3.11
N ARG A 86 6.89 -11.77 -2.65
CA ARG A 86 6.95 -11.35 -1.24
C ARG A 86 5.57 -11.42 -0.58
N SER A 87 5.55 -11.87 0.67
CA SER A 87 4.32 -11.89 1.45
C SER A 87 3.94 -10.49 1.93
N ALA A 88 2.76 -10.02 1.51
CA ALA A 88 2.18 -8.77 2.01
C ALA A 88 1.88 -8.87 3.52
N GLY A 89 1.63 -10.09 4.01
CA GLY A 89 1.37 -10.33 5.41
C GLY A 89 2.52 -9.91 6.34
N MET A 90 3.78 -9.89 5.87
CA MET A 90 4.93 -9.54 6.72
C MET A 90 4.92 -8.05 7.10
N GLY A 91 4.53 -7.18 6.18
CA GLY A 91 4.32 -5.75 6.48
C GLY A 91 3.15 -5.53 7.43
N ALA A 92 2.04 -6.26 7.22
CA ALA A 92 0.88 -6.21 8.12
C ALA A 92 1.20 -6.70 9.53
N LEU A 93 2.03 -7.74 9.69
CA LEU A 93 2.47 -8.26 10.99
C LEU A 93 3.24 -7.22 11.79
N GLY A 94 4.23 -6.56 11.18
CA GLY A 94 5.04 -5.56 11.85
C GLY A 94 4.18 -4.41 12.40
N TRP A 95 3.43 -3.74 11.52
CA TRP A 95 2.60 -2.60 11.91
C TRP A 95 1.38 -2.99 12.75
N GLY A 96 0.84 -4.20 12.54
CA GLY A 96 -0.20 -4.78 13.37
C GLY A 96 0.27 -5.01 14.79
N THR A 97 1.49 -5.53 14.98
CA THR A 97 2.08 -5.77 16.31
C THR A 97 2.34 -4.45 17.05
N VAL A 98 2.85 -3.43 16.36
CA VAL A 98 3.00 -2.09 16.94
C VAL A 98 1.65 -1.55 17.43
N SER A 99 0.61 -1.66 16.59
CA SER A 99 -0.75 -1.24 16.97
C SER A 99 -1.29 -2.08 18.15
N LEU A 100 -0.96 -3.38 18.19
CA LEU A 100 -1.33 -4.33 19.24
C LEU A 100 -0.57 -4.12 20.56
N PHE A 101 0.48 -3.31 20.64
CA PHE A 101 1.14 -3.02 21.92
C PHE A 101 0.99 -1.57 22.32
N PHE A 102 0.92 -0.66 21.36
CA PHE A 102 0.93 0.78 21.63
C PHE A 102 -0.41 1.47 21.34
N GLY A 103 -1.39 0.79 20.74
CA GLY A 103 -2.65 1.43 20.34
C GLY A 103 -3.66 1.66 21.47
N TRP A 104 -3.68 0.79 22.48
CA TRP A 104 -4.74 0.73 23.53
C TRP A 104 -4.58 1.77 24.63
N TRP A 105 -3.39 2.33 24.80
CA TRP A 105 -3.11 3.22 25.92
C TRP A 105 -3.84 4.57 25.83
N GLY A 106 -4.54 4.86 24.73
CA GLY A 106 -5.34 6.08 24.57
C GLY A 106 -6.79 5.89 25.00
N PHE A 107 -7.23 6.58 26.05
CA PHE A 107 -8.63 6.62 26.47
C PHE A 107 -9.28 7.93 25.98
N PRO A 108 -10.42 7.92 25.26
CA PRO A 108 -11.22 6.79 24.79
C PRO A 108 -10.86 6.28 23.37
N TRP A 109 -10.18 7.10 22.57
CA TRP A 109 -10.02 6.90 21.12
C TRP A 109 -9.13 5.71 20.73
N GLY A 110 -8.14 5.37 21.56
CA GLY A 110 -7.23 4.25 21.34
C GLY A 110 -7.95 2.90 21.35
N ILE A 111 -8.96 2.74 22.21
CA ILE A 111 -9.77 1.51 22.29
C ILE A 111 -10.59 1.29 21.02
N VAL A 112 -11.03 2.35 20.33
CA VAL A 112 -11.79 2.25 19.07
C VAL A 112 -10.87 2.12 17.86
N HIS A 113 -9.82 2.93 17.78
CA HIS A 113 -8.95 2.97 16.59
C HIS A 113 -8.04 1.75 16.46
N THR A 114 -7.64 1.13 17.57
CA THR A 114 -6.76 -0.03 17.56
C THR A 114 -7.39 -1.27 16.91
N PRO A 115 -8.58 -1.74 17.31
CA PRO A 115 -9.25 -2.85 16.63
C PRO A 115 -9.59 -2.52 15.18
N LEU A 116 -9.93 -1.26 14.87
CA LEU A 116 -10.17 -0.84 13.48
C LEU A 116 -8.90 -0.96 12.62
N SER A 117 -7.76 -0.53 13.15
CA SER A 117 -6.46 -0.59 12.46
C SER A 117 -5.98 -2.03 12.31
N LEU A 118 -6.15 -2.85 13.36
CA LEU A 118 -5.87 -4.29 13.33
C LEU A 118 -6.77 -5.02 12.34
N TRP A 119 -8.04 -4.65 12.23
CA TRP A 119 -8.95 -5.20 11.22
C TRP A 119 -8.48 -4.90 9.79
N HIS A 120 -8.05 -3.67 9.52
CA HIS A 120 -7.50 -3.31 8.20
C HIS A 120 -6.19 -4.06 7.91
N ASN A 121 -5.30 -4.18 8.89
CA ASN A 121 -4.03 -4.89 8.73
C ASN A 121 -4.22 -6.42 8.60
N THR A 122 -5.18 -7.03 9.31
CA THR A 122 -5.48 -8.47 9.21
C THR A 122 -6.17 -8.87 7.90
N ARG A 123 -6.66 -7.89 7.13
CA ARG A 123 -7.06 -8.04 5.71
C ARG A 123 -5.90 -7.85 4.72
N GLY A 124 -4.71 -7.55 5.26
CA GLY A 124 -3.47 -7.31 4.50
C GLY A 124 -3.24 -5.86 4.11
N GLY A 125 -3.95 -4.89 4.69
CA GLY A 125 -3.85 -3.48 4.32
C GLY A 125 -4.76 -3.08 3.15
N SER A 126 -4.81 -1.78 2.88
CA SER A 126 -5.61 -1.21 1.78
C SER A 126 -4.88 -1.40 0.45
N ASP A 127 -5.56 -2.02 -0.50
CA ASP A 127 -5.08 -2.23 -1.86
C ASP A 127 -5.39 -0.99 -2.70
N HIS A 128 -4.36 -0.32 -3.19
CA HIS A 128 -4.45 0.85 -4.06
C HIS A 128 -3.93 0.54 -5.47
N THR A 129 -3.81 -0.75 -5.83
CA THR A 129 -3.27 -1.16 -7.13
C THR A 129 -4.10 -0.60 -8.29
N HIS A 130 -5.43 -0.60 -8.16
CA HIS A 130 -6.31 -0.08 -9.20
C HIS A 130 -6.12 1.43 -9.42
N GLU A 131 -6.04 2.21 -8.34
CA GLU A 131 -5.85 3.66 -8.41
C GLU A 131 -4.51 4.04 -9.06
N VAL A 132 -3.45 3.31 -8.72
CA VAL A 132 -2.12 3.51 -9.30
C VAL A 132 -2.14 3.13 -10.77
N LEU A 133 -2.60 1.93 -11.13
CA LEU A 133 -2.64 1.49 -12.53
C LEU A 133 -3.50 2.42 -13.37
N LYS A 134 -4.65 2.87 -12.85
CA LYS A 134 -5.53 3.84 -13.52
C LYS A 134 -4.80 5.14 -13.85
N ALA A 135 -4.01 5.67 -12.91
CA ALA A 135 -3.27 6.92 -13.09
C ALA A 135 -2.18 6.84 -14.18
N TYR A 136 -1.55 5.67 -14.36
CA TYR A 136 -0.41 5.52 -15.28
C TYR A 136 -0.78 4.84 -16.62
N LEU A 137 -1.69 3.87 -16.62
CA LEU A 137 -2.06 3.04 -17.78
C LEU A 137 -3.43 3.40 -18.36
N GLY A 138 -4.27 4.11 -17.61
CA GLY A 138 -5.64 4.44 -18.01
C GLY A 138 -6.68 3.40 -17.59
N ASP A 139 -7.96 3.79 -17.70
CA ASP A 139 -9.09 3.08 -17.10
C ASP A 139 -9.28 1.67 -17.68
N ASP A 140 -9.31 1.54 -19.01
CA ASP A 140 -9.62 0.27 -19.67
C ASP A 140 -8.55 -0.80 -19.43
N HIS A 141 -7.28 -0.46 -19.63
CA HIS A 141 -6.14 -1.36 -19.44
C HIS A 141 -6.01 -1.81 -17.98
N SER A 142 -6.20 -0.88 -17.02
CA SER A 142 -6.17 -1.20 -15.59
C SER A 142 -7.26 -2.20 -15.20
N ASN A 143 -8.46 -2.10 -15.78
CA ASN A 143 -9.56 -3.01 -15.50
C ASN A 143 -9.31 -4.42 -16.04
N GLU A 144 -8.65 -4.54 -17.19
CA GLU A 144 -8.26 -5.84 -17.75
C GLU A 144 -7.21 -6.55 -16.88
N ILE A 145 -6.18 -5.83 -16.47
CA ILE A 145 -5.15 -6.35 -15.57
C ILE A 145 -5.77 -6.81 -14.25
N ILE A 146 -6.66 -6.00 -13.65
CA ILE A 146 -7.29 -6.35 -12.37
C ILE A 146 -8.21 -7.57 -12.50
N LYS A 147 -8.87 -7.77 -13.65
CA LYS A 147 -9.68 -8.97 -13.91
C LYS A 147 -8.82 -10.24 -14.01
N GLN A 148 -7.62 -10.12 -14.59
CA GLN A 148 -6.69 -11.23 -14.76
C GLN A 148 -5.85 -11.50 -13.50
N ALA A 149 -5.60 -10.49 -12.68
CA ALA A 149 -4.72 -10.59 -11.52
C ALA A 149 -5.32 -11.53 -10.45
N PRO A 150 -4.55 -12.52 -9.96
CA PRO A 150 -5.03 -13.50 -8.99
C PRO A 150 -5.44 -12.86 -7.66
N ARG A 151 -6.51 -13.37 -7.04
CA ARG A 151 -6.95 -12.88 -5.71
C ARG A 151 -5.87 -13.15 -4.66
N ARG A 152 -5.75 -12.18 -3.75
CA ARG A 152 -4.79 -12.20 -2.64
C ARG A 152 -4.95 -13.48 -1.81
N LYS A 153 -3.89 -14.29 -1.72
CA LYS A 153 -3.86 -15.43 -0.80
C LYS A 153 -3.60 -14.91 0.61
N ALA A 154 -4.27 -15.51 1.59
CA ALA A 154 -4.00 -15.20 2.99
C ALA A 154 -2.66 -15.84 3.38
N ASP A 155 -1.60 -15.03 3.42
CA ASP A 155 -0.27 -15.49 3.81
C ASP A 155 -0.24 -16.01 5.26
N ALA A 156 0.68 -16.92 5.58
CA ALA A 156 0.88 -17.44 6.94
C ALA A 156 1.04 -16.31 7.98
N ALA A 157 1.67 -15.21 7.58
CA ALA A 157 1.81 -14.01 8.39
C ALA A 157 0.46 -13.38 8.80
N LEU A 158 -0.53 -13.36 7.92
CA LEU A 158 -1.87 -12.87 8.24
C LEU A 158 -2.59 -13.79 9.23
N TRP A 159 -2.37 -15.10 9.13
CA TRP A 159 -2.90 -16.07 10.10
C TRP A 159 -2.25 -15.91 11.48
N ILE A 160 -0.94 -15.69 11.54
CA ILE A 160 -0.22 -15.40 12.78
C ILE A 160 -0.76 -14.10 13.39
N LEU A 161 -0.92 -13.03 12.60
CA LEU A 161 -1.45 -11.75 13.10
C LEU A 161 -2.85 -11.92 13.69
N ARG A 162 -3.74 -12.65 12.99
CA ARG A 162 -5.08 -12.96 13.49
C ARG A 162 -5.03 -13.76 14.79
N GLY A 163 -4.15 -14.75 14.89
CA GLY A 163 -3.93 -15.53 16.09
C GLY A 163 -3.48 -14.67 17.28
N LEU A 164 -2.51 -13.77 17.06
CA LEU A 164 -2.04 -12.83 18.08
C LEU A 164 -3.15 -11.89 18.56
N VAL A 165 -3.94 -11.34 17.63
CA VAL A 165 -5.08 -10.47 17.97
C VAL A 165 -6.11 -11.24 18.82
N LEU A 166 -6.49 -12.45 18.41
CA LEU A 166 -7.46 -13.26 19.16
C LEU A 166 -6.93 -13.67 20.54
N SER A 167 -5.66 -14.08 20.62
CA SER A 167 -5.00 -14.44 21.88
C SER A 167 -4.97 -13.28 22.86
N PHE A 168 -4.66 -12.08 22.36
CA PHE A 168 -4.62 -10.88 23.19
C PHE A 168 -6.01 -10.50 23.73
N VAL A 169 -7.05 -10.56 22.88
CA VAL A 169 -8.44 -10.32 23.31
C VAL A 169 -8.88 -11.35 24.36
N ALA A 170 -8.56 -12.63 24.15
CA ALA A 170 -8.87 -13.69 25.11
C ALA A 170 -8.16 -13.47 26.46
N MET A 171 -6.89 -13.05 26.43
CA MET A 171 -6.12 -12.76 27.65
C MET A 171 -6.75 -11.63 28.47
N ILE A 172 -7.18 -10.55 27.81
CA ILE A 172 -7.89 -9.44 28.48
C ILE A 172 -9.21 -9.94 29.08
N ALA A 173 -9.99 -10.72 28.34
CA ALA A 173 -11.26 -11.24 28.84
C ALA A 173 -11.07 -12.15 30.07
N ILE A 174 -10.05 -13.02 30.05
CA ILE A 174 -9.69 -13.88 31.18
C ILE A 174 -9.25 -13.04 32.39
N PHE A 175 -8.42 -12.02 32.19
CA PHE A 175 -7.99 -11.13 33.26
C PHE A 175 -9.16 -10.39 33.92
N ILE A 176 -10.08 -9.83 33.11
CA ILE A 176 -11.29 -9.16 33.61
C ILE A 176 -12.16 -10.15 34.39
N TYR A 177 -12.34 -11.37 33.88
CA TYR A 177 -13.10 -12.42 34.56
C TYR A 177 -12.48 -12.82 35.91
N GLN A 178 -11.16 -12.95 35.97
CA GLN A 178 -10.44 -13.24 37.22
C GLN A 178 -10.59 -12.11 38.24
N VAL A 179 -10.45 -10.86 37.81
CA VAL A 179 -10.60 -9.68 38.69
C VAL A 179 -12.04 -9.53 39.18
N ALA A 180 -13.03 -9.83 38.34
CA ALA A 180 -14.45 -9.74 38.72
C ALA A 180 -14.89 -10.83 39.71
N ASN A 181 -14.18 -11.96 39.74
CA ASN A 181 -14.49 -13.12 40.58
C ASN A 181 -13.50 -13.32 41.75
N ALA A 182 -12.55 -12.41 41.94
CA ALA A 182 -11.63 -12.37 43.08
C ALA A 182 -12.18 -11.46 44.18
#